data_AF-A0A962QK40-F1
#
_entry.id   AF-A0A962QK40-F1
#
_cell.length_a   1.000
_cell.length_b   1.000
_cell.length_c   1.000
_cell.angle_alpha   90.00
_cell.angle_beta   90.00
_cell.angle_gamma   90.00
#
_symmetry.space_group_name_H-M   'P 1'
#
loop_
_entity.id
_entity.type
_entity.pdbx_description
1 polymer ?
#
loop_
_entity_poly.entity_id
_entity_poly.type
_entity_poly.pdbx_seq_one_letter_code
_entity_poly.pdbx_strand_id
1 'polypeptide(L)'
;MTKLDGNTTPLKFDRLRKLERSTGSSSGTHEEQSMNKPTFHNVQQGTAEWLALKARFPYSASNAAAMLGVSPYKSRAQLLREIATAGESTIFEPVADEGHRTEALARPIAEGVIGASLFAVVASREVGDLTLLASCDGLTMRGDQAWEHKQANETDAAEVDSGSVPAKHQPQCEQVLLVTGADRLLFSIGDGTEDGEVSCWYESQPDLRTALIAGWQLLDRDVAEYRHVEVMPDAIGETPEALPPLVLDITGSVRDTNLATWQAVVSERIKAINTDLQTDQDFADAEKTVKFLKHAEDELKAALARAYTGEVYDTTKTIESLMGQMREKRLELNRTVEAEKQNRRAEIIDDAVRALQQHAIEIAEAFDSRVHAPDVPATFRNDVAAGMKGRKTVQSLKDAAAQVVTDGKLAMNAAADIVRTNLKEFDEQNKAVDFSHLFTDLNQLVRKPSDDFRATLKARIADDNERRNRAREAAEGAVTQQAVAEPATQAQESVAQTDSPSDPNEPPTLSLGDLSSRLGFAVRADFLESLGFAATKEKRSMLYRESDWPLICDAIVAHVRKVRDQAARKAA
;
A
#
# COMPACT_ATOMS: atom_id res chain seq x y z
N MET A 1 -39.76 -16.35 -42.00
CA MET A 1 -39.49 -15.00 -42.56
C MET A 1 -39.97 -14.04 -41.49
N THR A 2 -39.13 -13.54 -40.60
CA THR A 2 -38.08 -12.55 -40.88
C THR A 2 -36.87 -12.82 -39.97
N LYS A 3 -35.67 -12.89 -40.56
CA LYS A 3 -34.39 -12.95 -39.83
C LYS A 3 -34.08 -11.54 -39.31
N LEU A 4 -33.74 -11.42 -38.03
CA LEU A 4 -33.00 -10.28 -37.50
C LEU A 4 -31.66 -10.83 -37.05
N ASP A 5 -30.62 -10.40 -37.74
CA ASP A 5 -29.26 -10.87 -37.62
C ASP A 5 -28.70 -10.57 -36.24
N GLY A 6 -28.33 -11.63 -35.52
CA GLY A 6 -27.56 -11.55 -34.29
C GLY A 6 -26.12 -11.19 -34.63
N ASN A 7 -25.77 -9.92 -34.46
CA ASN A 7 -24.40 -9.47 -34.39
C ASN A 7 -24.24 -8.48 -33.22
N THR A 8 -24.38 -8.99 -32.01
CA THR A 8 -23.94 -8.30 -30.79
C THR A 8 -22.48 -8.62 -30.57
N THR A 9 -21.62 -7.83 -31.21
CA THR A 9 -20.21 -7.72 -30.83
C THR A 9 -20.15 -7.31 -29.35
N PRO A 10 -19.42 -8.02 -28.48
CA PRO A 10 -19.19 -7.52 -27.12
C PRO A 10 -18.39 -6.21 -27.25
N LEU A 11 -18.91 -5.13 -26.68
CA LEU A 11 -18.17 -3.88 -26.50
C LEU A 11 -16.98 -4.17 -25.57
N LYS A 12 -15.87 -4.64 -26.13
CA LYS A 12 -14.57 -4.55 -25.47
C LYS A 12 -14.25 -3.07 -25.36
N PHE A 13 -14.34 -2.55 -24.14
CA PHE A 13 -13.87 -1.21 -23.84
C PHE A 13 -12.37 -1.16 -24.14
N ASP A 14 -11.99 -0.44 -25.20
CA ASP A 14 -10.60 -0.10 -25.50
C ASP A 14 -10.03 0.75 -24.35
N ARG A 15 -9.48 0.09 -23.31
CA ARG A 15 -8.61 0.69 -22.29
C ARG A 15 -7.21 0.97 -22.86
N LEU A 16 -7.15 1.68 -24.00
CA LEU A 16 -5.90 2.07 -24.65
C LEU A 16 -6.03 3.49 -25.20
N ARG A 17 -5.94 4.48 -24.30
CA ARG A 17 -5.47 5.84 -24.60
C ARG A 17 -5.33 6.66 -23.31
N LYS A 18 -4.15 6.59 -22.70
CA LYS A 18 -3.55 7.69 -21.91
C LYS A 18 -2.06 7.45 -21.55
N LEU A 19 -1.35 6.62 -22.33
CA LEU A 19 0.10 6.38 -22.13
C LEU A 19 1.01 7.24 -23.04
N GLU A 20 0.50 8.35 -23.60
CA GLU A 20 1.29 9.25 -24.48
C GLU A 20 1.26 10.72 -24.02
N ARG A 21 1.10 10.99 -22.72
CA ARG A 21 1.35 12.32 -22.14
C ARG A 21 2.24 12.24 -20.91
N SER A 22 3.44 11.71 -21.08
CA SER A 22 4.51 11.82 -20.10
C SER A 22 5.80 12.30 -20.79
N THR A 23 5.76 13.52 -21.31
CA THR A 23 6.95 14.36 -21.55
C THR A 23 6.50 15.81 -21.41
N GLY A 24 6.38 16.28 -20.17
CA GLY A 24 5.97 17.65 -19.85
C GLY A 24 6.40 18.02 -18.45
N SER A 25 7.61 18.56 -18.34
CA SER A 25 8.18 19.17 -17.13
C SER A 25 7.23 20.23 -16.57
N SER A 26 6.88 20.10 -15.28
CA SER A 26 6.19 21.15 -14.52
C SER A 26 6.80 21.23 -13.12
N SER A 27 7.64 22.24 -12.94
CA SER A 27 8.13 22.71 -11.66
C SER A 27 7.05 23.56 -10.98
N GLY A 28 6.57 23.16 -9.81
CA GLY A 28 5.59 23.92 -9.03
C GLY A 28 5.56 23.45 -7.59
N THR A 29 5.85 24.38 -6.68
CA THR A 29 5.83 24.28 -5.21
C THR A 29 4.44 23.97 -4.67
N HIS A 30 4.34 23.12 -3.64
CA HIS A 30 3.15 22.85 -2.78
C HIS A 30 1.84 23.55 -3.21
N GLU A 31 1.19 23.02 -4.24
CA GLU A 31 -0.20 23.34 -4.56
C GLU A 31 -1.09 22.29 -3.91
N GLU A 32 -2.13 22.74 -3.20
CA GLU A 32 -3.37 21.97 -3.08
C GLU A 32 -3.61 21.29 -4.42
N GLN A 33 -3.69 19.95 -4.45
CA GLN A 33 -4.11 19.24 -5.66
C GLN A 33 -5.36 19.95 -6.16
N SER A 34 -5.27 20.64 -7.30
CA SER A 34 -6.39 21.30 -7.96
C SER A 34 -7.41 20.23 -8.34
N MET A 35 -8.21 19.79 -7.37
CA MET A 35 -9.19 18.76 -7.56
C MET A 35 -10.29 19.34 -8.43
N ASN A 36 -10.51 18.75 -9.60
CA ASN A 36 -11.56 19.17 -10.52
C ASN A 36 -12.91 19.26 -9.80
N LYS A 37 -13.73 20.23 -10.20
CA LYS A 37 -15.05 20.45 -9.60
C LYS A 37 -15.93 19.19 -9.73
N PRO A 38 -16.83 18.93 -8.77
CA PRO A 38 -17.82 17.87 -8.91
C PRO A 38 -18.66 18.04 -10.17
N THR A 39 -18.95 16.93 -10.84
CA THR A 39 -19.94 16.84 -11.91
C THR A 39 -21.21 16.24 -11.34
N PHE A 40 -22.31 17.01 -11.35
CA PHE A 40 -23.62 16.55 -10.91
C PHE A 40 -24.39 15.93 -12.08
N HIS A 41 -24.93 14.74 -11.87
CA HIS A 41 -25.65 13.97 -12.88
C HIS A 41 -27.16 14.10 -12.67
N ASN A 42 -27.88 14.44 -13.74
CA ASN A 42 -29.34 14.50 -13.71
C ASN A 42 -29.94 13.10 -13.91
N VAL A 43 -29.77 12.24 -12.91
CA VAL A 43 -30.33 10.88 -12.87
C VAL A 43 -31.00 10.65 -11.51
N GLN A 44 -32.13 9.94 -11.51
CA GLN A 44 -32.82 9.59 -10.28
C GLN A 44 -32.28 8.26 -9.75
N GLN A 45 -31.97 8.19 -8.45
CA GLN A 45 -31.51 6.96 -7.82
C GLN A 45 -32.55 5.84 -7.96
N GLY A 46 -32.09 4.61 -8.17
CA GLY A 46 -32.96 3.45 -8.43
C GLY A 46 -33.44 3.29 -9.89
N THR A 47 -33.18 4.26 -10.78
CA THR A 47 -33.54 4.15 -12.20
C THR A 47 -32.53 3.39 -13.04
N ALA A 48 -32.92 2.96 -14.25
CA ALA A 48 -32.03 2.29 -15.19
C ALA A 48 -30.87 3.20 -15.64
N GLU A 49 -31.11 4.50 -15.77
CA GLU A 49 -30.10 5.52 -16.11
C GLU A 49 -29.05 5.64 -15.00
N TRP A 50 -29.47 5.59 -13.74
CA TRP A 50 -28.56 5.58 -12.59
C TRP A 50 -27.72 4.30 -12.55
N LEU A 51 -28.31 3.15 -12.82
CA LEU A 51 -27.57 1.88 -12.91
C LEU A 51 -26.56 1.89 -14.07
N ALA A 52 -26.94 2.40 -15.23
CA ALA A 52 -26.03 2.56 -16.37
C ALA A 52 -24.87 3.51 -16.03
N LEU A 53 -25.13 4.57 -15.27
CA LEU A 53 -24.10 5.47 -14.77
C LEU A 53 -23.14 4.76 -13.80
N LYS A 54 -23.65 3.95 -12.88
CA LYS A 54 -22.82 3.13 -11.96
C LYS A 54 -21.98 2.10 -12.71
N ALA A 55 -22.53 1.49 -13.76
CA ALA A 55 -21.76 0.57 -14.61
C ALA A 55 -20.62 1.29 -15.34
N ARG A 56 -20.82 2.55 -15.73
CA ARG A 56 -19.78 3.39 -16.34
C ARG A 56 -18.73 3.86 -15.32
N PHE A 57 -19.13 4.12 -14.08
CA PHE A 57 -18.28 4.61 -12.99
C PHE A 57 -18.30 3.63 -11.80
N PRO A 58 -17.52 2.53 -11.87
CA PRO A 58 -17.63 1.43 -10.91
C PRO A 58 -17.16 1.77 -9.50
N TYR A 59 -16.37 2.84 -9.33
CA TYR A 59 -15.82 3.28 -8.05
C TYR A 59 -16.82 4.15 -7.28
N SER A 60 -17.92 3.54 -6.84
CA SER A 60 -18.99 4.22 -6.11
C SER A 60 -18.79 4.23 -4.59
N ALA A 61 -19.26 5.27 -3.91
CA ALA A 61 -19.15 5.44 -2.45
C ALA A 61 -19.71 4.24 -1.66
N SER A 62 -20.81 3.64 -2.10
CA SER A 62 -21.40 2.44 -1.45
C SER A 62 -20.50 1.20 -1.51
N ASN A 63 -19.52 1.17 -2.42
CA ASN A 63 -18.55 0.09 -2.55
C ASN A 63 -17.22 0.39 -1.83
N ALA A 64 -17.05 1.59 -1.26
CA ALA A 64 -15.79 1.99 -0.61
C ALA A 64 -15.42 1.07 0.57
N ALA A 65 -16.41 0.69 1.38
CA ALA A 65 -16.21 -0.23 2.50
C ALA A 65 -15.77 -1.63 2.03
N ALA A 66 -16.33 -2.13 0.92
CA ALA A 66 -15.94 -3.41 0.34
C ALA A 66 -14.54 -3.34 -0.27
N MET A 67 -14.20 -2.22 -0.92
CA MET A 67 -12.88 -1.96 -1.48
C MET A 67 -11.79 -1.95 -0.38
N LEU A 68 -12.08 -1.34 0.77
CA LEU A 68 -11.19 -1.32 1.94
C LEU A 68 -11.28 -2.59 2.81
N GLY A 69 -12.12 -3.57 2.46
CA GLY A 69 -12.22 -4.82 3.21
C GLY A 69 -12.96 -4.75 4.54
N VAL A 70 -13.63 -3.63 4.85
CA VAL A 70 -14.36 -3.43 6.12
C VAL A 70 -15.87 -3.69 6.00
N SER A 71 -16.36 -4.00 4.80
CA SER A 71 -17.77 -4.33 4.58
C SER A 71 -18.11 -5.73 5.12
N PRO A 72 -19.21 -5.88 5.90
CA PRO A 72 -19.68 -7.19 6.33
C PRO A 72 -20.49 -7.94 5.26
N TYR A 73 -20.91 -7.24 4.18
CA TYR A 73 -21.85 -7.78 3.18
C TYR A 73 -21.17 -8.19 1.88
N LYS A 74 -20.05 -7.55 1.54
CA LYS A 74 -19.36 -7.77 0.26
C LYS A 74 -17.85 -7.74 0.49
N SER A 75 -17.16 -8.81 0.11
CA SER A 75 -15.70 -8.88 0.17
C SER A 75 -15.07 -8.06 -0.96
N ARG A 76 -13.83 -7.61 -0.76
CA ARG A 76 -13.06 -6.95 -1.82
C ARG A 76 -12.90 -7.84 -3.06
N ALA A 77 -12.70 -9.14 -2.87
CA ALA A 77 -12.58 -10.11 -3.97
C ALA A 77 -13.88 -10.23 -4.79
N GLN A 78 -15.04 -10.18 -4.13
CA GLN A 78 -16.33 -10.13 -4.81
C GLN A 78 -16.47 -8.84 -5.63
N LEU A 79 -16.14 -7.68 -5.05
CA LEU A 79 -16.17 -6.40 -5.76
C LEU A 79 -15.22 -6.37 -6.97
N LEU A 80 -13.99 -6.86 -6.79
CA LEU A 80 -13.00 -6.96 -7.87
C LEU A 80 -13.56 -7.79 -9.04
N ARG A 81 -14.13 -8.96 -8.76
CA ARG A 81 -14.76 -9.80 -9.78
C ARG A 81 -15.92 -9.09 -10.47
N GLU A 82 -16.83 -8.46 -9.71
CA GLU A 82 -17.97 -7.73 -10.27
C GLU A 82 -17.53 -6.63 -11.25
N ILE A 83 -16.51 -5.84 -10.89
CA ILE A 83 -15.99 -4.77 -11.73
C ILE A 83 -15.25 -5.33 -12.95
N ALA A 84 -14.45 -6.38 -12.77
CA ALA A 84 -13.61 -6.94 -13.83
C ALA A 84 -14.42 -7.73 -14.88
N THR A 85 -15.51 -8.40 -14.49
CA THR A 85 -16.38 -9.13 -15.44
C THR A 85 -17.48 -8.27 -16.05
N ALA A 86 -17.73 -7.07 -15.50
CA ALA A 86 -18.63 -6.04 -16.01
C ALA A 86 -20.04 -6.52 -16.44
N GLY A 87 -20.54 -7.65 -15.93
CA GLY A 87 -21.78 -8.25 -16.46
C GLY A 87 -22.38 -9.48 -15.78
N GLU A 88 -21.86 -10.00 -14.67
CA GLU A 88 -22.41 -11.21 -14.03
C GLU A 88 -23.28 -10.94 -12.78
N SER A 89 -23.68 -9.71 -12.53
CA SER A 89 -24.80 -9.45 -11.60
C SER A 89 -26.09 -9.26 -12.41
N THR A 90 -26.73 -10.38 -12.75
CA THR A 90 -28.09 -10.41 -13.32
C THR A 90 -29.18 -10.55 -12.25
N ILE A 91 -28.90 -10.16 -11.01
CA ILE A 91 -29.92 -10.09 -9.98
C ILE A 91 -30.11 -8.62 -9.62
N PHE A 92 -31.11 -8.03 -10.28
CA PHE A 92 -31.78 -6.87 -9.73
C PHE A 92 -32.45 -7.33 -8.44
N GLU A 93 -31.78 -7.12 -7.31
CA GLU A 93 -32.53 -6.96 -6.08
C GLU A 93 -33.14 -5.57 -6.16
N PRO A 94 -34.48 -5.43 -6.14
CA PRO A 94 -35.08 -4.13 -5.89
C PRO A 94 -34.39 -3.55 -4.67
N VAL A 95 -33.92 -2.30 -4.74
CA VAL A 95 -33.55 -1.59 -3.51
C VAL A 95 -34.74 -1.76 -2.58
N ALA A 96 -34.53 -2.40 -1.43
CA ALA A 96 -35.64 -2.83 -0.59
C ALA A 96 -36.55 -1.62 -0.37
N ASP A 97 -37.83 -1.73 -0.76
CA ASP A 97 -38.80 -0.62 -0.71
C ASP A 97 -38.79 0.07 0.65
N GLU A 98 -38.50 -0.71 1.69
CA GLU A 98 -38.33 -0.28 3.06
C GLU A 98 -37.22 0.77 3.28
N GLY A 99 -36.09 0.67 2.58
CA GLY A 99 -34.97 1.61 2.73
C GLY A 99 -35.30 2.99 2.18
N HIS A 100 -35.89 3.05 0.99
CA HIS A 100 -36.39 4.31 0.44
C HIS A 100 -37.56 4.87 1.28
N ARG A 101 -38.39 4.00 1.86
CA ARG A 101 -39.48 4.42 2.75
C ARG A 101 -38.94 5.09 4.01
N THR A 102 -37.99 4.47 4.71
CA THR A 102 -37.41 5.03 5.93
C THR A 102 -36.58 6.28 5.63
N GLU A 103 -35.82 6.30 4.54
CA GLU A 103 -35.12 7.50 4.06
C GLU A 103 -36.10 8.66 3.81
N ALA A 104 -37.21 8.43 3.10
CA ALA A 104 -38.18 9.49 2.84
C ALA A 104 -38.82 10.04 4.12
N LEU A 105 -38.99 9.20 5.15
CA LEU A 105 -39.53 9.59 6.45
C LEU A 105 -38.49 10.29 7.34
N ALA A 106 -37.21 9.89 7.26
CA ALA A 106 -36.12 10.49 8.01
C ALA A 106 -35.70 11.86 7.45
N ARG A 107 -35.95 12.11 6.15
CA ARG A 107 -35.51 13.35 5.48
C ARG A 107 -35.99 14.64 6.18
N PRO A 108 -37.28 14.81 6.56
CA PRO A 108 -37.71 16.00 7.31
C PRO A 108 -37.01 16.17 8.66
N ILE A 109 -36.67 15.07 9.34
CA ILE A 109 -35.93 15.08 10.62
C ILE A 109 -34.51 15.59 10.38
N ALA A 110 -33.83 15.03 9.37
CA ALA A 110 -32.50 15.46 8.95
C ALA A 110 -32.48 16.93 8.51
N GLU A 111 -33.46 17.38 7.71
CA GLU A 111 -33.59 18.79 7.32
C GLU A 111 -33.77 19.71 8.53
N GLY A 112 -34.48 19.26 9.58
CA GLY A 112 -34.61 19.97 10.85
C GLY A 112 -33.27 20.12 11.59
N VAL A 113 -32.44 19.07 11.61
CA VAL A 113 -31.09 19.09 12.22
C VAL A 113 -30.13 19.97 11.43
N ILE A 114 -30.16 19.88 10.09
CA ILE A 114 -29.28 20.63 9.19
C ILE A 114 -29.69 22.10 9.07
N GLY A 115 -30.99 22.39 9.19
CA GLY A 115 -31.58 23.71 8.98
C GLY A 115 -31.71 24.12 7.51
N ALA A 116 -31.69 23.17 6.58
CA ALA A 116 -31.80 23.41 5.14
C ALA A 116 -32.42 22.20 4.41
N SER A 117 -33.03 22.45 3.25
CA SER A 117 -33.59 21.39 2.41
C SER A 117 -32.52 20.48 1.79
N LEU A 118 -32.82 19.20 1.71
CA LEU A 118 -31.95 18.14 1.20
C LEU A 118 -32.44 17.59 -0.13
N PHE A 119 -31.55 17.54 -1.11
CA PHE A 119 -31.82 17.00 -2.43
C PHE A 119 -31.01 15.72 -2.65
N ALA A 120 -31.65 14.64 -3.10
CA ALA A 120 -30.94 13.44 -3.53
C ALA A 120 -30.06 13.79 -4.73
N VAL A 121 -28.78 13.46 -4.66
CA VAL A 121 -27.79 13.88 -5.66
C VAL A 121 -26.91 12.72 -6.06
N VAL A 122 -26.63 12.63 -7.36
CA VAL A 122 -25.60 11.75 -7.92
C VAL A 122 -24.50 12.62 -8.49
N ALA A 123 -23.28 12.47 -7.98
CA ALA A 123 -22.13 13.26 -8.36
C ALA A 123 -20.94 12.37 -8.71
N SER A 124 -20.08 12.83 -9.61
CA SER A 124 -18.77 12.23 -9.85
C SER A 124 -17.66 13.26 -9.77
N ARG A 125 -16.46 12.81 -9.42
CA ARG A 125 -15.27 13.66 -9.37
C ARG A 125 -14.05 12.91 -9.88
N GLU A 126 -13.21 13.61 -10.64
CA GLU A 126 -11.90 13.10 -11.02
C GLU A 126 -10.93 13.23 -9.83
N VAL A 127 -10.30 12.12 -9.45
CA VAL A 127 -9.31 12.04 -8.38
C VAL A 127 -8.10 11.27 -8.91
N GLY A 128 -7.05 12.00 -9.29
CA GLY A 128 -5.96 11.45 -10.10
C GLY A 128 -6.49 10.96 -11.46
N ASP A 129 -6.16 9.73 -11.82
CA ASP A 129 -6.64 9.09 -13.06
C ASP A 129 -8.01 8.40 -12.92
N LEU A 130 -8.59 8.41 -11.71
CA LEU A 130 -9.86 7.73 -11.43
C LEU A 130 -11.03 8.72 -11.47
N THR A 131 -12.20 8.22 -11.85
CA THR A 131 -13.46 8.92 -11.63
C THR A 131 -14.23 8.22 -10.52
N LEU A 132 -14.38 8.89 -9.38
CA LEU A 132 -15.15 8.40 -8.25
C LEU A 132 -16.60 8.87 -8.37
N LEU A 133 -17.54 8.02 -7.96
CA LEU A 133 -18.98 8.31 -7.97
C LEU A 133 -19.51 8.32 -6.53
N ALA A 134 -20.43 9.23 -6.24
CA ALA A 134 -21.23 9.23 -5.02
C ALA A 134 -22.69 9.43 -5.37
N SER A 135 -23.57 8.64 -4.74
CA SER A 135 -25.00 8.87 -4.72
C SER A 135 -25.33 9.11 -3.25
N CYS A 136 -25.67 10.35 -2.90
CA CYS A 136 -25.99 10.72 -1.54
C CYS A 136 -27.49 10.96 -1.38
N ASP A 137 -28.02 10.55 -0.24
CA ASP A 137 -29.44 10.64 0.07
C ASP A 137 -29.88 12.11 0.17
N GLY A 138 -28.99 12.98 0.63
CA GLY A 138 -29.20 14.42 0.63
C GLY A 138 -27.91 15.23 0.42
N LEU A 139 -28.07 16.36 -0.26
CA LEU A 139 -27.10 17.44 -0.32
C LEU A 139 -27.87 18.77 -0.25
N THR A 140 -27.37 19.72 0.53
CA THR A 140 -27.96 21.07 0.58
C THR A 140 -27.81 21.78 -0.77
N MET A 141 -28.67 22.75 -1.05
CA MET A 141 -28.57 23.55 -2.29
C MET A 141 -27.22 24.30 -2.42
N ARG A 142 -26.58 24.62 -1.29
CA ARG A 142 -25.24 25.23 -1.26
C ARG A 142 -24.13 24.22 -1.56
N GLY A 143 -24.39 22.93 -1.45
CA GLY A 143 -23.41 21.86 -1.59
C GLY A 143 -22.47 21.71 -0.40
N ASP A 144 -22.74 22.38 0.72
CA ASP A 144 -21.86 22.45 1.90
C ASP A 144 -22.11 21.34 2.92
N GLN A 145 -23.30 20.73 2.94
CA GLN A 145 -23.66 19.68 3.89
C GLN A 145 -24.35 18.51 3.17
N ALA A 146 -23.83 17.31 3.39
CA ALA A 146 -24.39 16.07 2.86
C ALA A 146 -25.19 15.32 3.94
N TRP A 147 -26.01 14.37 3.51
CA TRP A 147 -26.74 13.45 4.37
C TRP A 147 -26.72 12.04 3.78
N GLU A 148 -26.53 11.05 4.65
CA GLU A 148 -26.60 9.63 4.36
C GLU A 148 -27.41 8.94 5.46
N HIS A 149 -28.38 8.12 5.07
CA HIS A 149 -29.33 7.44 5.95
C HIS A 149 -29.22 5.92 5.81
N LYS A 150 -29.30 5.22 6.94
CA LYS A 150 -29.35 3.74 6.99
C LYS A 150 -30.58 3.26 7.76
N GLN A 151 -31.07 2.08 7.40
CA GLN A 151 -32.13 1.42 8.17
C GLN A 151 -31.66 1.06 9.57
N ALA A 152 -32.60 1.05 10.52
CA ALA A 152 -32.36 0.71 11.92
C ALA A 152 -31.53 -0.56 12.12
N ASN A 153 -30.46 -0.42 12.91
CA ASN A 153 -29.66 -1.51 13.45
C ASN A 153 -29.28 -1.14 14.88
N GLU A 154 -29.68 -1.94 15.87
CA GLU A 154 -29.50 -1.60 17.29
C GLU A 154 -28.04 -1.34 17.68
N THR A 155 -27.10 -2.08 17.09
CA THR A 155 -25.66 -1.92 17.40
C THR A 155 -25.11 -0.64 16.82
N ASP A 156 -25.43 -0.36 15.55
CA ASP A 156 -24.97 0.86 14.88
C ASP A 156 -25.64 2.10 15.47
N ALA A 157 -26.92 2.03 15.85
CA ALA A 157 -27.67 3.12 16.45
C ALA A 157 -27.05 3.58 17.78
N ALA A 158 -26.62 2.64 18.63
CA ALA A 158 -25.95 3.00 19.89
C ALA A 158 -24.61 3.74 19.66
N GLU A 159 -23.85 3.36 18.63
CA GLU A 159 -22.60 4.05 18.28
C GLU A 159 -22.87 5.45 17.72
N VAL A 160 -23.89 5.58 16.85
CA VAL A 160 -24.32 6.88 16.29
C VAL A 160 -24.83 7.82 17.38
N ASP A 161 -25.63 7.32 18.32
CA ASP A 161 -26.12 8.09 19.47
C ASP A 161 -24.96 8.58 20.37
N SER A 162 -23.87 7.83 20.44
CA SER A 162 -22.64 8.26 21.12
C SER A 162 -21.81 9.31 20.35
N GLY A 163 -22.24 9.68 19.13
CA GLY A 163 -21.59 10.68 18.29
C GLY A 163 -20.56 10.13 17.31
N SER A 164 -20.53 8.82 17.06
CA SER A 164 -19.56 8.17 16.17
C SER A 164 -20.24 7.45 15.00
N VAL A 165 -19.70 7.63 13.79
CA VAL A 165 -20.15 6.83 12.64
C VAL A 165 -19.49 5.44 12.70
N PRO A 166 -20.26 4.34 12.62
CA PRO A 166 -19.69 3.00 12.63
C PRO A 166 -18.62 2.80 11.55
N ALA A 167 -17.52 2.14 11.90
CA ALA A 167 -16.34 2.00 11.04
C ALA A 167 -16.64 1.47 9.62
N LYS A 168 -17.64 0.59 9.48
CA LYS A 168 -18.08 0.04 8.19
C LYS A 168 -18.75 1.08 7.25
N HIS A 169 -19.21 2.22 7.78
CA HIS A 169 -19.87 3.29 7.02
C HIS A 169 -18.96 4.49 6.75
N GLN A 170 -17.93 4.71 7.58
CA GLN A 170 -16.99 5.83 7.41
C GLN A 170 -16.41 5.95 5.99
N PRO A 171 -15.99 4.85 5.29
CA PRO A 171 -15.49 4.97 3.92
C PRO A 171 -16.51 5.53 2.93
N GLN A 172 -17.79 5.20 3.11
CA GLN A 172 -18.86 5.74 2.26
C GLN A 172 -19.01 7.24 2.51
N CYS A 173 -19.07 7.66 3.78
CA CYS A 173 -19.16 9.06 4.17
C CYS A 173 -17.97 9.88 3.64
N GLU A 174 -16.76 9.36 3.80
CA GLU A 174 -15.52 9.99 3.33
C GLU A 174 -15.52 10.18 1.81
N GLN A 175 -15.97 9.17 1.05
CA GLN A 175 -16.09 9.29 -0.40
C GLN A 175 -17.17 10.28 -0.83
N VAL A 176 -18.31 10.34 -0.12
CA VAL A 176 -19.33 11.36 -0.38
C VAL A 176 -18.72 12.75 -0.23
N LEU A 177 -18.05 13.04 0.88
CA LEU A 177 -17.37 14.34 1.09
C LEU A 177 -16.30 14.61 0.01
N LEU A 178 -15.52 13.60 -0.37
CA LEU A 178 -14.49 13.74 -1.42
C LEU A 178 -15.10 14.10 -2.77
N VAL A 179 -16.18 13.42 -3.14
CA VAL A 179 -16.82 13.59 -4.45
C VAL A 179 -17.64 14.89 -4.50
N THR A 180 -18.47 15.18 -3.50
CA THR A 180 -19.36 16.35 -3.52
C THR A 180 -18.64 17.65 -3.17
N GLY A 181 -17.59 17.58 -2.35
CA GLY A 181 -16.92 18.76 -1.80
C GLY A 181 -17.67 19.40 -0.63
N ALA A 182 -18.65 18.70 -0.04
CA ALA A 182 -19.30 19.15 1.20
C ALA A 182 -18.30 19.20 2.37
N ASP A 183 -18.55 20.10 3.32
CA ASP A 183 -17.69 20.32 4.49
C ASP A 183 -17.86 19.21 5.52
N ARG A 184 -19.09 18.70 5.65
CA ARG A 184 -19.47 17.63 6.59
C ARG A 184 -20.70 16.87 6.11
N LEU A 185 -20.91 15.69 6.70
CA LEU A 185 -22.04 14.81 6.39
C LEU A 185 -22.81 14.48 7.67
N LEU A 186 -24.13 14.64 7.65
CA LEU A 186 -25.00 14.10 8.68
C LEU A 186 -25.21 12.61 8.37
N PHE A 187 -24.79 11.73 9.27
CA PHE A 187 -25.07 10.30 9.17
C PHE A 187 -26.23 9.98 10.09
N SER A 188 -27.28 9.35 9.58
CA SER A 188 -28.43 8.97 10.39
C SER A 188 -28.82 7.51 10.21
N ILE A 189 -29.39 6.93 11.27
CA ILE A 189 -29.84 5.56 11.28
C ILE A 189 -31.15 5.45 12.06
N GLY A 190 -32.14 4.78 11.48
CA GLY A 190 -33.43 4.62 12.12
C GLY A 190 -34.52 4.06 11.22
N ASP A 191 -35.76 4.21 11.69
CA ASP A 191 -36.99 3.83 11.00
C ASP A 191 -37.75 5.02 10.41
N GLY A 192 -37.16 6.22 10.49
CA GLY A 192 -37.76 7.47 10.05
C GLY A 192 -38.80 8.07 11.00
N THR A 193 -38.89 7.59 12.24
CA THR A 193 -39.70 8.22 13.30
C THR A 193 -38.84 9.13 14.19
N GLU A 194 -39.44 10.17 14.80
CA GLU A 194 -38.69 11.11 15.65
C GLU A 194 -38.03 10.43 16.87
N ASP A 195 -38.66 9.39 17.43
CA ASP A 195 -38.14 8.65 18.60
C ASP A 195 -37.15 7.54 18.19
N GLY A 196 -37.20 7.08 16.94
CA GLY A 196 -36.41 5.96 16.42
C GLY A 196 -35.21 6.38 15.56
N GLU A 197 -35.05 7.67 15.29
CA GLU A 197 -33.96 8.21 14.48
C GLU A 197 -32.84 8.77 15.36
N VAL A 198 -31.61 8.27 15.16
CA VAL A 198 -30.40 8.85 15.76
C VAL A 198 -29.44 9.31 14.67
N SER A 199 -28.70 10.39 14.93
CA SER A 199 -27.77 10.95 13.96
C SER A 199 -26.52 11.54 14.60
N CYS A 200 -25.43 11.55 13.85
CA CYS A 200 -24.19 12.22 14.24
C CYS A 200 -23.51 12.87 13.02
N TRP A 201 -22.66 13.86 13.30
CA TRP A 201 -21.90 14.54 12.25
C TRP A 201 -20.60 13.80 11.95
N TYR A 202 -20.34 13.61 10.66
CA TYR A 202 -19.09 13.11 10.12
C TYR A 202 -18.31 14.23 9.45
N GLU A 203 -17.05 14.39 9.85
CA GLU A 203 -16.09 15.30 9.23
C GLU A 203 -14.98 14.49 8.55
N SER A 204 -14.38 15.06 7.49
CA SER A 204 -13.37 14.37 6.70
C SER A 204 -12.17 13.97 7.56
N GLN A 205 -11.75 12.72 7.44
CA GLN A 205 -10.56 12.19 8.08
C GLN A 205 -9.44 12.08 7.04
N PRO A 206 -8.38 12.91 7.12
CA PRO A 206 -7.33 12.94 6.09
C PRO A 206 -6.64 11.59 5.84
N ASP A 207 -6.42 10.81 6.90
CA ASP A 207 -5.81 9.48 6.81
C ASP A 207 -6.73 8.48 6.09
N LEU A 208 -8.03 8.50 6.40
CA LEU A 208 -9.01 7.65 5.72
C LEU A 208 -9.19 8.07 4.27
N ARG A 209 -9.19 9.37 3.97
CA ARG A 209 -9.23 9.88 2.58
C ARG A 209 -8.05 9.38 1.77
N THR A 210 -6.85 9.44 2.36
CA THR A 210 -5.62 8.95 1.74
C THR A 210 -5.71 7.44 1.48
N ALA A 211 -6.14 6.66 2.47
CA ALA A 211 -6.35 5.23 2.34
C ALA A 211 -7.42 4.88 1.28
N LEU A 212 -8.49 5.67 1.20
CA LEU A 212 -9.57 5.49 0.24
C LEU A 212 -9.08 5.68 -1.20
N ILE A 213 -8.33 6.75 -1.46
CA ILE A 213 -7.76 7.02 -2.79
C ILE A 213 -6.76 5.93 -3.18
N ALA A 214 -5.84 5.58 -2.29
CA ALA A 214 -4.85 4.53 -2.52
C ALA A 214 -5.51 3.16 -2.75
N GLY A 215 -6.57 2.85 -1.99
CA GLY A 215 -7.35 1.63 -2.12
C GLY A 215 -8.02 1.52 -3.49
N TRP A 216 -8.66 2.59 -3.98
CA TRP A 216 -9.24 2.60 -5.33
C TRP A 216 -8.19 2.47 -6.43
N GLN A 217 -7.03 3.12 -6.30
CA GLN A 217 -5.92 2.98 -7.25
C GLN A 217 -5.35 1.56 -7.27
N LEU A 218 -5.27 0.90 -6.12
CA LEU A 218 -4.88 -0.51 -6.06
C LEU A 218 -5.94 -1.41 -6.69
N LEU A 219 -7.23 -1.17 -6.41
CA LEU A 219 -8.31 -1.94 -7.02
C LEU A 219 -8.33 -1.79 -8.55
N ASP A 220 -8.11 -0.59 -9.09
CA ASP A 220 -8.05 -0.40 -10.55
C ASP A 220 -6.90 -1.20 -11.20
N ARG A 221 -5.73 -1.22 -10.57
CA ARG A 221 -4.61 -2.08 -10.99
C ARG A 221 -4.99 -3.55 -10.96
N ASP A 222 -5.57 -4.02 -9.85
CA ASP A 222 -6.00 -5.42 -9.72
C ASP A 222 -7.08 -5.77 -10.76
N VAL A 223 -7.99 -4.85 -11.09
CA VAL A 223 -9.00 -5.04 -12.16
C VAL A 223 -8.33 -5.21 -13.52
N ALA A 224 -7.29 -4.43 -13.81
CA ALA A 224 -6.55 -4.52 -15.07
C ALA A 224 -5.80 -5.85 -15.23
N GLU A 225 -5.36 -6.44 -14.10
CA GLU A 225 -4.63 -7.71 -14.06
C GLU A 225 -5.54 -8.92 -13.82
N TYR A 226 -6.83 -8.70 -13.56
CA TYR A 226 -7.76 -9.74 -13.17
C TYR A 226 -7.89 -10.83 -14.24
N ARG A 227 -7.67 -12.09 -13.81
CA ARG A 227 -7.95 -13.28 -14.61
C ARG A 227 -9.08 -14.03 -13.93
N HIS A 228 -10.20 -14.18 -14.64
CA HIS A 228 -11.33 -14.93 -14.11
C HIS A 228 -10.91 -16.38 -13.83
N VAL A 229 -11.10 -16.81 -12.59
CA VAL A 229 -10.95 -18.19 -12.17
C VAL A 229 -12.34 -18.65 -11.75
N GLU A 230 -12.86 -19.68 -12.40
CA GLU A 230 -14.14 -20.28 -12.01
C GLU A 230 -14.03 -20.71 -10.54
N VAL A 231 -14.90 -20.13 -9.70
CA VAL A 231 -15.03 -20.56 -8.31
C VAL A 231 -15.97 -21.75 -8.33
N MET A 232 -15.41 -22.96 -8.26
CA MET A 232 -16.23 -24.15 -8.07
C MET A 232 -16.91 -24.07 -6.70
N PRO A 233 -18.19 -24.48 -6.59
CA PRO A 233 -18.85 -24.59 -5.30
C PRO A 233 -18.04 -25.48 -4.35
N ASP A 234 -18.03 -25.14 -3.06
CA ASP A 234 -17.42 -26.01 -2.05
C ASP A 234 -18.06 -27.41 -2.14
N ALA A 235 -17.25 -28.45 -2.14
CA ALA A 235 -17.72 -29.83 -2.17
C ALA A 235 -18.64 -30.11 -0.98
N ILE A 236 -19.85 -30.62 -1.27
CA ILE A 236 -20.83 -30.97 -0.24
C ILE A 236 -20.62 -32.43 0.10
N GLY A 237 -20.07 -32.69 1.28
CA GLY A 237 -19.82 -34.05 1.74
C GLY A 237 -21.10 -34.87 1.85
N GLU A 238 -21.11 -36.04 1.26
CA GLU A 238 -22.15 -37.04 1.36
C GLU A 238 -21.99 -37.83 2.66
N THR A 239 -23.10 -38.02 3.38
CA THR A 239 -23.08 -38.83 4.60
C THR A 239 -23.25 -40.29 4.19
N PRO A 240 -22.43 -41.22 4.73
CA PRO A 240 -22.65 -42.64 4.52
C PRO A 240 -24.09 -43.04 4.88
N GLU A 241 -24.67 -43.97 4.13
CA GLU A 241 -26.04 -44.42 4.41
C GLU A 241 -26.13 -44.97 5.86
N ALA A 242 -27.28 -44.73 6.50
CA ALA A 242 -27.49 -45.04 7.91
C ALA A 242 -27.26 -46.53 8.21
N LEU A 243 -26.73 -46.82 9.41
CA LEU A 243 -26.63 -48.19 9.90
C LEU A 243 -28.03 -48.73 10.25
N PRO A 244 -28.28 -50.05 10.09
CA PRO A 244 -29.50 -50.64 10.59
C PRO A 244 -29.59 -50.49 12.12
N PRO A 245 -30.81 -50.38 12.69
CA PRO A 245 -30.96 -50.27 14.13
C PRO A 245 -30.39 -51.51 14.83
N LEU A 246 -29.55 -51.29 15.85
CA LEU A 246 -28.95 -52.37 16.64
C LEU A 246 -29.98 -52.88 17.66
N VAL A 247 -30.29 -54.18 17.59
CA VAL A 247 -31.14 -54.90 18.54
C VAL A 247 -30.25 -55.77 19.42
N LEU A 248 -30.26 -55.48 20.72
CA LEU A 248 -29.47 -56.18 21.73
C LEU A 248 -30.29 -56.31 23.01
N ASP A 249 -31.08 -57.39 23.15
CA ASP A 249 -31.80 -57.73 24.38
C ASP A 249 -31.06 -58.82 25.15
N ILE A 250 -30.44 -58.42 26.27
CA ILE A 250 -29.63 -59.30 27.13
C ILE A 250 -30.20 -59.23 28.55
N THR A 251 -30.80 -60.33 29.00
CA THR A 251 -31.25 -60.51 30.39
C THR A 251 -30.72 -61.86 30.92
N GLY A 252 -29.50 -61.87 31.48
CA GLY A 252 -28.81 -63.09 31.96
C GLY A 252 -28.29 -64.03 30.86
N SER A 253 -28.90 -64.02 29.68
CA SER A 253 -28.46 -64.65 28.42
C SER A 253 -29.00 -63.85 27.22
N VAL A 254 -28.45 -64.04 26.01
CA VAL A 254 -28.92 -63.37 24.78
C VAL A 254 -30.33 -63.85 24.44
N ARG A 255 -31.32 -62.95 24.44
CA ARG A 255 -32.72 -63.26 24.08
C ARG A 255 -33.01 -63.05 22.62
N ASP A 256 -32.64 -61.88 22.11
CA ASP A 256 -32.85 -61.50 20.71
C ASP A 256 -31.74 -60.54 20.26
N THR A 257 -31.09 -60.83 19.14
CA THR A 257 -30.01 -59.99 18.62
C THR A 257 -29.88 -60.06 17.11
N ASN A 258 -29.65 -58.91 16.48
CA ASN A 258 -29.25 -58.80 15.08
C ASN A 258 -27.74 -58.53 14.91
N LEU A 259 -26.92 -58.76 15.95
CA LEU A 259 -25.51 -58.37 15.96
C LEU A 259 -24.69 -58.96 14.80
N ALA A 260 -24.94 -60.21 14.39
CA ALA A 260 -24.21 -60.82 13.28
C ALA A 260 -24.48 -60.11 11.94
N THR A 261 -25.74 -59.77 11.67
CA THR A 261 -26.15 -59.00 10.49
C THR A 261 -25.60 -57.57 10.56
N TRP A 262 -25.68 -56.96 11.74
CA TRP A 262 -25.17 -55.61 11.99
C TRP A 262 -23.65 -55.54 11.78
N GLN A 263 -22.92 -56.53 12.32
CA GLN A 263 -21.48 -56.71 12.13
C GLN A 263 -21.11 -56.81 10.65
N ALA A 264 -21.82 -57.65 9.87
CA ALA A 264 -21.54 -57.80 8.45
C ALA A 264 -21.71 -56.48 7.69
N VAL A 265 -22.82 -55.77 7.91
CA VAL A 265 -23.10 -54.47 7.28
C VAL A 265 -22.03 -53.44 7.64
N VAL A 266 -21.69 -53.35 8.92
CA VAL A 266 -20.71 -52.38 9.43
C VAL A 266 -19.31 -52.68 8.92
N SER A 267 -18.87 -53.94 8.95
CA SER A 267 -17.55 -54.32 8.46
C SER A 267 -17.42 -54.04 6.97
N GLU A 268 -18.46 -54.30 6.16
CA GLU A 268 -18.45 -53.94 4.74
C GLU A 268 -18.45 -52.42 4.54
N ARG A 269 -19.22 -51.67 5.33
CA ARG A 269 -19.21 -50.20 5.26
C ARG A 269 -17.85 -49.61 5.62
N ILE A 270 -17.19 -50.12 6.67
CA ILE A 270 -15.85 -49.68 7.08
C ILE A 270 -14.81 -49.95 5.99
N LYS A 271 -14.89 -51.12 5.32
CA LYS A 271 -14.00 -51.47 4.20
C LYS A 271 -14.23 -50.58 2.97
N ALA A 272 -15.47 -50.13 2.76
CA ALA A 272 -15.82 -49.26 1.64
C ALA A 272 -15.40 -47.79 1.83
N ILE A 273 -14.94 -47.40 3.02
CA ILE A 273 -14.48 -46.03 3.28
C ILE A 273 -13.20 -45.76 2.50
N ASN A 274 -13.24 -44.74 1.64
CA ASN A 274 -12.04 -44.27 0.94
C ASN A 274 -11.04 -43.66 1.94
N THR A 275 -9.80 -44.15 1.91
CA THR A 275 -8.68 -43.60 2.69
C THR A 275 -7.61 -42.95 1.82
N ASP A 276 -7.73 -43.07 0.50
CA ASP A 276 -6.90 -42.38 -0.48
C ASP A 276 -7.65 -41.15 -1.01
N LEU A 277 -7.58 -40.07 -0.23
CA LEU A 277 -8.30 -38.83 -0.52
C LEU A 277 -7.49 -37.98 -1.50
N GLN A 278 -8.04 -37.71 -2.69
CA GLN A 278 -7.35 -36.98 -3.76
C GLN A 278 -8.08 -35.70 -4.17
N THR A 279 -9.41 -35.70 -4.06
CA THR A 279 -10.28 -34.61 -4.53
C THR A 279 -10.95 -33.87 -3.37
N ASP A 280 -11.38 -32.62 -3.60
CA ASP A 280 -12.14 -31.84 -2.61
C ASP A 280 -13.40 -32.58 -2.14
N GLN A 281 -14.03 -33.37 -3.02
CA GLN A 281 -15.17 -34.22 -2.67
C GLN A 281 -14.77 -35.37 -1.72
N ASP A 282 -13.65 -36.04 -1.96
CA ASP A 282 -13.14 -37.08 -1.07
C ASP A 282 -12.95 -36.55 0.36
N PHE A 283 -12.39 -35.34 0.50
CA PHE A 283 -12.19 -34.71 1.82
C PHE A 283 -13.52 -34.29 2.47
N ALA A 284 -14.48 -33.79 1.70
CA ALA A 284 -15.80 -33.44 2.20
C ALA A 284 -16.58 -34.67 2.70
N ASP A 285 -16.56 -35.76 1.94
CA ASP A 285 -17.16 -37.05 2.31
C ASP A 285 -16.45 -37.65 3.53
N ALA A 286 -15.12 -37.54 3.58
CA ALA A 286 -14.32 -38.01 4.70
C ALA A 286 -14.71 -37.31 6.02
N GLU A 287 -14.95 -35.99 6.01
CA GLU A 287 -15.43 -35.27 7.20
C GLU A 287 -16.76 -35.79 7.71
N LYS A 288 -17.71 -36.07 6.81
CA LYS A 288 -19.01 -36.64 7.17
C LYS A 288 -18.85 -38.05 7.70
N THR A 289 -17.99 -38.84 7.07
CA THR A 289 -17.68 -40.21 7.46
C THR A 289 -17.04 -40.28 8.84
N VAL A 290 -16.14 -39.35 9.20
CA VAL A 290 -15.57 -39.24 10.57
C VAL A 290 -16.67 -39.04 11.61
N LYS A 291 -17.64 -38.15 11.33
CA LYS A 291 -18.79 -37.91 12.23
C LYS A 291 -19.71 -39.12 12.32
N PHE A 292 -19.96 -39.78 11.20
CA PHE A 292 -20.73 -41.01 11.12
C PHE A 292 -20.12 -42.13 11.97
N LEU A 293 -18.82 -42.40 11.81
CA LEU A 293 -18.10 -43.40 12.61
C LEU A 293 -18.12 -43.06 14.10
N LYS A 294 -17.95 -41.77 14.45
CA LYS A 294 -18.06 -41.33 15.85
C LYS A 294 -19.43 -41.64 16.45
N HIS A 295 -20.50 -41.39 15.70
CA HIS A 295 -21.86 -41.65 16.16
C HIS A 295 -22.12 -43.15 16.33
N ALA A 296 -21.71 -43.96 15.34
CA ALA A 296 -21.83 -45.41 15.40
C ALA A 296 -21.04 -46.04 16.57
N GLU A 297 -19.84 -45.53 16.86
CA GLU A 297 -19.07 -45.91 18.05
C GLU A 297 -19.83 -45.60 19.35
N ASP A 298 -20.49 -44.44 19.45
CA ASP A 298 -21.24 -44.04 20.64
C ASP A 298 -22.50 -44.90 20.83
N GLU A 299 -23.19 -45.27 19.75
CA GLU A 299 -24.32 -46.21 19.79
C GLU A 299 -23.90 -47.59 20.30
N LEU A 300 -22.80 -48.13 19.78
CA LEU A 300 -22.25 -49.42 20.26
C LEU A 300 -21.86 -49.36 21.73
N LYS A 301 -21.20 -48.26 22.14
CA LYS A 301 -20.82 -48.05 23.55
C LYS A 301 -22.04 -48.00 24.46
N ALA A 302 -23.11 -47.32 24.03
CA ALA A 302 -24.36 -47.24 24.77
C ALA A 302 -25.07 -48.60 24.85
N ALA A 303 -25.08 -49.37 23.75
CA ALA A 303 -25.63 -50.72 23.73
C ALA A 303 -24.86 -51.66 24.66
N LEU A 304 -23.52 -51.61 24.64
CA LEU A 304 -22.66 -52.42 25.51
C LEU A 304 -22.88 -52.10 27.00
N ALA A 305 -23.05 -50.82 27.36
CA ALA A 305 -23.32 -50.43 28.74
C ALA A 305 -24.65 -51.00 29.28
N ARG A 306 -25.65 -51.23 28.41
CA ARG A 306 -26.94 -51.83 28.78
C ARG A 306 -26.87 -53.35 28.93
N ALA A 307 -25.93 -53.99 28.22
CA ALA A 307 -25.77 -55.44 28.14
C ALA A 307 -25.10 -56.10 29.37
N TYR A 308 -24.66 -55.32 30.37
CA TYR A 308 -23.71 -55.73 31.42
C TYR A 308 -24.31 -56.61 32.54
N THR A 309 -25.05 -57.68 32.19
CA THR A 309 -25.53 -58.70 33.14
C THR A 309 -25.38 -60.14 32.58
N GLY A 310 -24.29 -60.83 32.95
CA GLY A 310 -24.13 -62.29 32.75
C GLY A 310 -23.20 -62.76 31.62
N GLU A 311 -23.05 -64.08 31.48
CA GLU A 311 -22.10 -64.80 30.59
C GLU A 311 -22.38 -64.57 29.10
N VAL A 312 -21.91 -63.43 28.58
CA VAL A 312 -22.07 -63.01 27.16
C VAL A 312 -20.72 -62.60 26.55
N TYR A 313 -19.66 -63.33 26.90
CA TYR A 313 -18.26 -62.99 26.58
C TYR A 313 -18.02 -62.76 25.07
N ASP A 314 -18.55 -63.62 24.20
CA ASP A 314 -18.31 -63.55 22.76
C ASP A 314 -19.00 -62.35 22.08
N THR A 315 -20.18 -61.95 22.57
CA THR A 315 -20.93 -60.80 22.04
C THR A 315 -20.23 -59.50 22.44
N THR A 316 -19.80 -59.38 23.70
CA THR A 316 -19.01 -58.24 24.18
C THR A 316 -17.72 -58.09 23.39
N LYS A 317 -16.97 -59.18 23.20
CA LYS A 317 -15.72 -59.17 22.43
C LYS A 317 -15.94 -58.78 20.96
N THR A 318 -17.05 -59.19 20.36
CA THR A 318 -17.42 -58.80 18.98
C THR A 318 -17.72 -57.31 18.88
N ILE A 319 -18.50 -56.76 19.81
CA ILE A 319 -18.79 -55.32 19.88
C ILE A 319 -17.50 -54.52 20.10
N GLU A 320 -16.65 -54.94 21.03
CA GLU A 320 -15.35 -54.29 21.29
C GLU A 320 -14.44 -54.31 20.06
N SER A 321 -14.39 -55.42 19.32
CA SER A 321 -13.63 -55.53 18.08
C SER A 321 -14.16 -54.58 16.99
N LEU A 322 -15.48 -54.47 16.83
CA LEU A 322 -16.10 -53.54 15.88
C LEU A 322 -15.85 -52.08 16.24
N MET A 323 -15.98 -51.74 17.53
CA MET A 323 -15.61 -50.40 18.03
C MET A 323 -14.14 -50.09 17.75
N GLY A 324 -13.26 -51.09 17.91
CA GLY A 324 -11.84 -50.97 17.56
C GLY A 324 -11.62 -50.62 16.09
N GLN A 325 -12.25 -51.37 15.18
CA GLN A 325 -12.15 -51.15 13.73
C GLN A 325 -12.71 -49.77 13.31
N MET A 326 -13.88 -49.38 13.84
CA MET A 326 -14.46 -48.05 13.59
C MET A 326 -13.52 -46.94 14.07
N ARG A 327 -13.01 -47.08 15.31
CA ARG A 327 -12.12 -46.10 15.91
C ARG A 327 -10.84 -45.94 15.12
N GLU A 328 -10.22 -47.05 14.71
CA GLU A 328 -8.99 -47.05 13.91
C GLU A 328 -9.23 -46.31 12.59
N LYS A 329 -10.27 -46.70 11.84
CA LYS A 329 -10.62 -46.06 10.56
C LYS A 329 -10.97 -44.58 10.73
N ARG A 330 -11.71 -44.21 11.79
CA ARG A 330 -12.06 -42.82 12.09
C ARG A 330 -10.82 -41.99 12.38
N LEU A 331 -9.89 -42.51 13.19
CA LEU A 331 -8.67 -41.79 13.56
C LEU A 331 -7.73 -41.62 12.37
N GLU A 332 -7.60 -42.65 11.52
CA GLU A 332 -6.88 -42.58 10.25
C GLU A 332 -7.46 -41.47 9.37
N LEU A 333 -8.76 -41.54 9.08
CA LEU A 333 -9.45 -40.58 8.20
C LEU A 333 -9.41 -39.15 8.76
N ASN A 334 -9.63 -38.99 10.06
CA ASN A 334 -9.56 -37.68 10.72
C ASN A 334 -8.14 -37.10 10.66
N ARG A 335 -7.10 -37.92 10.79
CA ARG A 335 -5.72 -37.46 10.65
C ARG A 335 -5.44 -36.96 9.23
N THR A 336 -5.91 -37.67 8.20
CA THR A 336 -5.73 -37.27 6.80
C THR A 336 -6.46 -35.96 6.50
N VAL A 337 -7.72 -35.84 6.93
CA VAL A 337 -8.51 -34.61 6.76
C VAL A 337 -7.87 -33.42 7.47
N GLU A 338 -7.43 -33.59 8.72
CA GLU A 338 -6.81 -32.49 9.47
C GLU A 338 -5.43 -32.11 8.91
N ALA A 339 -4.65 -33.08 8.40
CA ALA A 339 -3.41 -32.80 7.69
C ALA A 339 -3.65 -31.99 6.40
N GLU A 340 -4.66 -32.35 5.62
CA GLU A 340 -4.99 -31.63 4.39
C GLU A 340 -5.46 -30.19 4.67
N LYS A 341 -6.31 -30.00 5.68
CA LYS A 341 -6.70 -28.64 6.12
C LYS A 341 -5.49 -27.79 6.50
N GLN A 342 -4.51 -28.38 7.19
CA GLN A 342 -3.27 -27.68 7.55
C GLN A 342 -2.43 -27.37 6.32
N ASN A 343 -2.28 -28.31 5.40
CA ASN A 343 -1.55 -28.12 4.13
C ASN A 343 -2.18 -27.02 3.29
N ARG A 344 -3.51 -27.06 3.08
CA ARG A 344 -4.24 -26.05 2.32
C ARG A 344 -4.14 -24.66 2.95
N ARG A 345 -4.17 -24.58 4.28
CA ARG A 345 -3.92 -23.32 5.00
C ARG A 345 -2.50 -22.82 4.78
N ALA A 346 -1.50 -23.69 4.84
CA ALA A 346 -0.10 -23.34 4.61
C ALA A 346 0.12 -22.86 3.16
N GLU A 347 -0.47 -23.53 2.17
CA GLU A 347 -0.42 -23.15 0.75
C GLU A 347 -1.00 -21.74 0.53
N ILE A 348 -2.17 -21.44 1.08
CA ILE A 348 -2.78 -20.11 0.98
C ILE A 348 -1.88 -19.03 1.62
N ILE A 349 -1.23 -19.35 2.75
CA ILE A 349 -0.28 -18.44 3.39
C ILE A 349 0.95 -18.22 2.48
N ASP A 350 1.50 -19.29 1.89
CA ASP A 350 2.65 -19.22 1.00
C ASP A 350 2.35 -18.44 -0.29
N ASP A 351 1.16 -18.59 -0.85
CA ASP A 351 0.66 -17.80 -1.97
C ASP A 351 0.56 -16.32 -1.61
N ALA A 352 0.01 -16.00 -0.43
CA ALA A 352 -0.13 -14.63 0.04
C ALA A 352 1.24 -13.96 0.25
N VAL A 353 2.19 -14.67 0.86
CA VAL A 353 3.57 -14.17 1.06
C VAL A 353 4.24 -13.92 -0.29
N ARG A 354 4.13 -14.86 -1.24
CA ARG A 354 4.68 -14.68 -2.60
C ARG A 354 4.07 -13.49 -3.32
N ALA A 355 2.75 -13.28 -3.19
CA ALA A 355 2.07 -12.14 -3.80
C ALA A 355 2.59 -10.79 -3.28
N LEU A 356 2.85 -10.67 -1.98
CA LEU A 356 3.42 -9.44 -1.41
C LEU A 356 4.91 -9.29 -1.75
N GLN A 357 5.68 -10.37 -1.78
CA GLN A 357 7.08 -10.35 -2.23
C GLN A 357 7.21 -9.89 -3.68
N GLN A 358 6.33 -10.36 -4.56
CA GLN A 358 6.31 -9.91 -5.95
C GLN A 358 6.05 -8.39 -6.05
N HIS A 359 5.10 -7.87 -5.26
CA HIS A 359 4.85 -6.43 -5.16
C HIS A 359 6.06 -5.65 -4.61
N ALA A 360 6.79 -6.22 -3.66
CA ALA A 360 8.01 -5.62 -3.12
C ALA A 360 9.11 -5.49 -4.19
N ILE A 361 9.27 -6.52 -5.04
CA ILE A 361 10.20 -6.52 -6.18
C ILE A 361 9.83 -5.41 -7.16
N GLU A 362 8.55 -5.29 -7.53
CA GLU A 362 8.06 -4.24 -8.44
C GLU A 362 8.34 -2.82 -7.91
N ILE A 363 8.15 -2.60 -6.60
CA ILE A 363 8.52 -1.33 -5.96
C ILE A 363 10.03 -1.11 -6.07
N ALA A 364 10.84 -2.14 -5.79
CA ALA A 364 12.28 -2.05 -5.78
C ALA A 364 12.89 -1.75 -7.17
N GLU A 365 12.32 -2.33 -8.23
CA GLU A 365 12.74 -2.07 -9.62
C GLU A 365 12.54 -0.60 -10.03
N ALA A 366 11.51 0.05 -9.49
CA ALA A 366 11.22 1.47 -9.73
C ALA A 366 11.86 2.41 -8.70
N PHE A 367 12.71 1.91 -7.80
CA PHE A 367 13.26 2.67 -6.68
C PHE A 367 14.65 3.22 -6.94
N ASP A 368 14.96 4.37 -6.33
CA ASP A 368 16.28 5.00 -6.44
C ASP A 368 17.34 4.15 -5.74
N SER A 369 18.43 3.81 -6.45
CA SER A 369 19.50 2.93 -5.96
C SER A 369 20.28 3.47 -4.76
N ARG A 370 20.16 4.76 -4.42
CA ARG A 370 20.81 5.36 -3.25
C ARG A 370 20.19 4.89 -1.93
N VAL A 371 18.97 4.38 -1.96
CA VAL A 371 18.24 3.93 -0.78
C VAL A 371 17.64 2.56 -1.01
N HIS A 372 17.39 1.83 0.07
CA HIS A 372 16.71 0.54 -0.06
C HIS A 372 15.21 0.78 -0.22
N ALA A 373 14.56 -0.02 -1.06
CA ALA A 373 13.10 -0.08 -1.11
C ALA A 373 12.52 -0.62 0.22
N PRO A 374 11.22 -0.37 0.51
CA PRO A 374 10.50 -1.12 1.53
C PRO A 374 10.49 -2.63 1.20
N ASP A 375 10.72 -3.46 2.22
CA ASP A 375 10.69 -4.92 2.10
C ASP A 375 9.47 -5.49 2.85
N VAL A 376 9.15 -6.76 2.59
CA VAL A 376 8.05 -7.47 3.24
C VAL A 376 8.34 -7.62 4.75
N PRO A 377 7.41 -7.23 5.63
CA PRO A 377 7.59 -7.41 7.07
C PRO A 377 7.77 -8.87 7.46
N ALA A 378 8.71 -9.16 8.36
CA ALA A 378 8.94 -10.53 8.86
C ALA A 378 7.70 -11.14 9.56
N THR A 379 6.78 -10.30 10.05
CA THR A 379 5.52 -10.73 10.69
C THR A 379 4.42 -11.08 9.70
N PHE A 380 4.57 -10.72 8.41
CA PHE A 380 3.48 -10.78 7.43
C PHE A 380 2.85 -12.18 7.32
N ARG A 381 3.66 -13.24 7.41
CA ARG A 381 3.16 -14.62 7.45
C ARG A 381 2.18 -14.87 8.60
N ASN A 382 2.49 -14.35 9.78
CA ASN A 382 1.66 -14.48 10.98
C ASN A 382 0.38 -13.63 10.84
N ASP A 383 0.48 -12.47 10.20
CA ASP A 383 -0.66 -11.59 9.95
C ASP A 383 -1.68 -12.26 9.02
N VAL A 384 -1.21 -12.95 7.96
CA VAL A 384 -2.06 -13.77 7.08
C VAL A 384 -2.72 -14.92 7.87
N ALA A 385 -1.94 -15.65 8.68
CA ALA A 385 -2.47 -16.73 9.51
C ALA A 385 -3.53 -16.24 10.52
N ALA A 386 -3.34 -15.05 11.10
CA ALA A 386 -4.29 -14.41 11.99
C ALA A 386 -5.58 -14.00 11.28
N GLY A 387 -5.48 -13.39 10.08
CA GLY A 387 -6.64 -13.01 9.26
C GLY A 387 -7.51 -14.21 8.84
N MET A 388 -6.88 -15.38 8.63
CA MET A 388 -7.56 -16.64 8.31
C MET A 388 -8.23 -17.33 9.52
N LYS A 389 -8.02 -16.84 10.74
CA LYS A 389 -8.55 -17.47 11.96
C LYS A 389 -10.09 -17.45 11.96
N GLY A 390 -10.69 -18.58 12.32
CA GLY A 390 -12.17 -18.72 12.39
C GLY A 390 -12.86 -18.98 11.04
N ARG A 391 -12.14 -18.86 9.91
CA ARG A 391 -12.66 -19.18 8.57
C ARG A 391 -12.73 -20.69 8.36
N LYS A 392 -13.81 -21.14 7.71
CA LYS A 392 -14.17 -22.56 7.58
C LYS A 392 -14.06 -23.09 6.15
N THR A 393 -14.43 -22.29 5.15
CA THR A 393 -14.38 -22.70 3.74
C THR A 393 -13.09 -22.23 3.08
N VAL A 394 -12.66 -22.91 2.02
CA VAL A 394 -11.46 -22.55 1.26
C VAL A 394 -11.60 -21.14 0.68
N GLN A 395 -12.78 -20.81 0.13
CA GLN A 395 -13.02 -19.46 -0.39
C GLN A 395 -12.90 -18.39 0.70
N SER A 396 -13.46 -18.63 1.90
CA SER A 396 -13.37 -17.67 3.01
C SER A 396 -11.94 -17.49 3.53
N LEU A 397 -11.08 -18.52 3.40
CA LEU A 397 -9.65 -18.44 3.73
C LEU A 397 -8.89 -17.62 2.67
N LYS A 398 -9.15 -17.86 1.38
CA LYS A 398 -8.55 -17.13 0.27
C LYS A 398 -8.91 -15.65 0.31
N ASP A 399 -10.19 -15.32 0.51
CA ASP A 399 -10.66 -13.93 0.62
C ASP A 399 -9.99 -13.20 1.79
N ALA A 400 -9.86 -13.86 2.95
CA ALA A 400 -9.20 -13.27 4.12
C ALA A 400 -7.70 -13.04 3.87
N ALA A 401 -7.00 -14.02 3.27
CA ALA A 401 -5.59 -13.87 2.93
C ALA A 401 -5.36 -12.77 1.88
N ALA A 402 -6.22 -12.68 0.86
CA ALA A 402 -6.18 -11.65 -0.17
C ALA A 402 -6.39 -10.23 0.42
N GLN A 403 -7.23 -10.10 1.44
CA GLN A 403 -7.39 -8.83 2.15
C GLN A 403 -6.10 -8.42 2.87
N VAL A 404 -5.46 -9.34 3.59
CA VAL A 404 -4.17 -9.06 4.27
C VAL A 404 -3.08 -8.69 3.26
N VAL A 405 -3.04 -9.33 2.09
CA VAL A 405 -2.14 -8.93 0.98
C VAL A 405 -2.45 -7.51 0.49
N THR A 406 -3.72 -7.18 0.34
CA THR A 406 -4.14 -5.82 -0.06
C THR A 406 -3.64 -4.78 0.94
N ASP A 407 -3.87 -5.02 2.24
CA ASP A 407 -3.45 -4.12 3.31
C ASP A 407 -1.92 -3.98 3.33
N GLY A 408 -1.20 -5.09 3.14
CA GLY A 408 0.26 -5.10 3.00
C GLY A 408 0.74 -4.28 1.81
N LYS A 409 0.13 -4.43 0.62
CA LYS A 409 0.46 -3.65 -0.58
C LYS A 409 0.24 -2.16 -0.35
N LEU A 410 -0.85 -1.77 0.32
CA LEU A 410 -1.14 -0.37 0.64
C LEU A 410 -0.09 0.21 1.60
N ALA A 411 0.26 -0.51 2.66
CA ALA A 411 1.30 -0.09 3.60
C ALA A 411 2.67 0.06 2.92
N MET A 412 3.04 -0.86 2.03
CA MET A 412 4.30 -0.79 1.28
C MET A 412 4.32 0.38 0.29
N ASN A 413 3.21 0.64 -0.40
CA ASN A 413 3.10 1.81 -1.29
C ASN A 413 3.23 3.12 -0.50
N ALA A 414 2.53 3.24 0.64
CA ALA A 414 2.63 4.42 1.50
C ALA A 414 4.06 4.64 2.00
N ALA A 415 4.75 3.59 2.44
CA ALA A 415 6.16 3.67 2.85
C ALA A 415 7.08 4.07 1.69
N ALA A 416 6.84 3.55 0.49
CA ALA A 416 7.58 3.91 -0.71
C ALA A 416 7.38 5.40 -1.08
N ASP A 417 6.14 5.90 -0.97
CA ASP A 417 5.80 7.28 -1.31
C ASP A 417 6.41 8.30 -0.33
N ILE A 418 6.48 7.99 0.96
CA ILE A 418 7.22 8.80 1.95
C ILE A 418 8.68 8.96 1.53
N VAL A 419 9.33 7.86 1.18
CA VAL A 419 10.74 7.87 0.77
C VAL A 419 10.94 8.62 -0.54
N ARG A 420 10.08 8.40 -1.55
CA ARG A 420 10.12 9.14 -2.83
C ARG A 420 9.95 10.64 -2.62
N THR A 421 9.01 11.03 -1.75
CA THR A 421 8.75 12.44 -1.42
C THR A 421 9.97 13.07 -0.74
N ASN A 422 10.52 12.42 0.28
CA ASN A 422 11.67 12.93 1.01
C ASN A 422 12.93 12.97 0.14
N LEU A 423 13.15 11.98 -0.73
CA LEU A 423 14.25 12.01 -1.71
C LEU A 423 14.11 13.13 -2.72
N LYS A 424 12.90 13.38 -3.23
CA LYS A 424 12.66 14.52 -4.12
C LYS A 424 13.01 15.84 -3.44
N GLU A 425 12.59 16.02 -2.18
CA GLU A 425 12.93 17.21 -1.39
C GLU A 425 14.45 17.31 -1.14
N PHE A 426 15.12 16.20 -0.86
CA PHE A 426 16.59 16.15 -0.76
C PHE A 426 17.26 16.62 -2.06
N ASP A 427 16.86 16.05 -3.20
CA ASP A 427 17.45 16.36 -4.50
C ASP A 427 17.21 17.82 -4.89
N GLU A 428 16.05 18.38 -4.57
CA GLU A 428 15.75 19.79 -4.79
C GLU A 428 16.69 20.72 -4.00
N GLN A 429 16.97 20.41 -2.74
CA GLN A 429 17.93 21.19 -1.93
C GLN A 429 19.38 21.00 -2.40
N ASN A 430 19.72 19.81 -2.90
CA ASN A 430 21.06 19.45 -3.34
C ASN A 430 21.43 20.00 -4.74
N LYS A 431 20.46 20.53 -5.51
CA LYS A 431 20.70 21.07 -6.86
C LYS A 431 21.65 22.27 -6.90
N ALA A 432 21.56 23.14 -5.91
CA ALA A 432 22.32 24.41 -5.91
C ALA A 432 23.71 24.24 -5.30
N VAL A 433 23.83 23.42 -4.26
CA VAL A 433 25.06 23.16 -3.51
C VAL A 433 25.05 21.69 -3.09
N ASP A 434 26.16 20.99 -3.33
CA ASP A 434 26.27 19.58 -2.95
C ASP A 434 26.52 19.44 -1.43
N PHE A 435 25.53 18.88 -0.75
CA PHE A 435 25.51 18.55 0.67
C PHE A 435 25.52 17.04 0.92
N SER A 436 25.76 16.20 -0.10
CA SER A 436 25.67 14.73 0.02
C SER A 436 26.52 14.17 1.16
N HIS A 437 27.67 14.78 1.45
CA HIS A 437 28.55 14.41 2.56
C HIS A 437 27.95 14.60 3.96
N LEU A 438 26.90 15.44 4.12
CA LEU A 438 26.20 15.66 5.39
C LEU A 438 25.16 14.57 5.71
N PHE A 439 24.87 13.68 4.75
CA PHE A 439 23.77 12.72 4.81
C PHE A 439 24.25 11.30 4.51
N THR A 440 25.30 10.83 5.19
CA THR A 440 25.76 9.44 5.09
C THR A 440 24.71 8.43 5.57
N ASP A 441 23.76 8.87 6.38
CA ASP A 441 22.60 8.15 6.90
C ASP A 441 21.32 8.39 6.07
N LEU A 442 21.41 8.90 4.84
CA LEU A 442 20.25 9.27 4.01
C LEU A 442 19.19 8.18 3.94
N ASN A 443 19.57 6.91 3.78
CA ASN A 443 18.66 5.77 3.70
C ASN A 443 17.76 5.64 4.95
N GLN A 444 18.28 5.92 6.14
CA GLN A 444 17.47 5.95 7.36
C GLN A 444 16.64 7.23 7.46
N LEU A 445 17.23 8.36 7.04
CA LEU A 445 16.61 9.66 7.21
C LEU A 445 15.36 9.83 6.34
N VAL A 446 15.39 9.40 5.08
CA VAL A 446 14.26 9.54 4.13
C VAL A 446 13.05 8.70 4.49
N ARG A 447 13.18 7.75 5.42
CA ARG A 447 12.08 6.90 5.90
C ARG A 447 11.28 7.52 7.04
N LYS A 448 11.75 8.64 7.60
CA LYS A 448 11.03 9.37 8.64
C LYS A 448 9.77 10.06 8.08
N PRO A 449 8.79 10.41 8.93
CA PRO A 449 7.74 11.33 8.55
C PRO A 449 8.31 12.57 7.86
N SER A 450 7.65 13.05 6.81
CA SER A 450 8.22 14.10 5.94
C SER A 450 8.55 15.39 6.67
N ASP A 451 7.80 15.75 7.71
CA ASP A 451 8.10 16.93 8.53
C ASP A 451 9.37 16.76 9.36
N ASP A 452 9.59 15.58 9.97
CA ASP A 452 10.81 15.26 10.71
C ASP A 452 12.04 15.22 9.78
N PHE A 453 11.86 14.64 8.59
CA PHE A 453 12.87 14.63 7.54
C PHE A 453 13.26 16.05 7.15
N ARG A 454 12.28 16.89 6.80
CA ARG A 454 12.46 18.29 6.42
C ARG A 454 13.14 19.10 7.51
N ALA A 455 12.72 18.93 8.76
CA ALA A 455 13.34 19.61 9.90
C ALA A 455 14.83 19.23 10.03
N THR A 456 15.15 17.94 9.93
CA THR A 456 16.54 17.45 10.01
C THR A 456 17.38 17.93 8.83
N LEU A 457 16.83 17.86 7.61
CA LEU A 457 17.47 18.34 6.38
C LEU A 457 17.85 19.83 6.50
N LYS A 458 16.89 20.68 6.86
CA LYS A 458 17.11 22.12 7.05
C LYS A 458 18.12 22.41 8.15
N ALA A 459 18.05 21.71 9.28
CA ALA A 459 18.97 21.92 10.39
C ALA A 459 20.43 21.61 10.01
N ARG A 460 20.68 20.49 9.31
CA ARG A 460 22.04 20.11 8.89
C ARG A 460 22.62 21.06 7.84
N ILE A 461 21.80 21.50 6.87
CA ILE A 461 22.20 22.48 5.86
C ILE A 461 22.52 23.84 6.52
N ALA A 462 21.70 24.27 7.49
CA ALA A 462 21.94 25.51 8.21
C ALA A 462 23.27 25.48 9.00
N ASP A 463 23.51 24.42 9.79
CA ASP A 463 24.76 24.28 10.56
C ASP A 463 26.01 24.28 9.67
N ASP A 464 25.95 23.61 8.51
CA ASP A 464 27.06 23.58 7.57
C ASP A 464 27.31 24.94 6.90
N ASN A 465 26.25 25.66 6.52
CA ASN A 465 26.35 27.02 6.00
C ASN A 465 26.93 27.98 7.05
N GLU A 466 26.50 27.88 8.31
CA GLU A 466 27.08 28.66 9.41
C GLU A 466 28.55 28.34 9.63
N ARG A 467 28.95 27.06 9.53
CA ARG A 467 30.35 26.65 9.64
C ARG A 467 31.20 27.22 8.51
N ARG A 468 30.70 27.17 7.26
CA ARG A 468 31.37 27.74 6.08
C ARG A 468 31.49 29.27 6.18
N ASN A 469 30.45 29.95 6.63
CA ASN A 469 30.47 31.39 6.83
C ASN A 469 31.46 31.79 7.93
N ARG A 470 31.46 31.11 9.08
CA ARG A 470 32.46 31.33 10.14
C ARG A 470 33.89 31.10 9.67
N ALA A 471 34.13 30.04 8.89
CA ALA A 471 35.46 29.78 8.32
C ALA A 471 35.89 30.89 7.34
N ARG A 472 34.95 31.42 6.54
CA ARG A 472 35.20 32.54 5.63
C ARG A 472 35.48 33.84 6.39
N GLU A 473 34.69 34.18 7.40
CA GLU A 473 34.90 35.36 8.24
C GLU A 473 36.22 35.29 9.00
N ALA A 474 36.59 34.11 9.53
CA ALA A 474 37.88 33.90 10.18
C ALA A 474 39.05 34.08 9.19
N ALA A 475 38.91 33.57 7.96
CA ALA A 475 39.92 33.77 6.92
C ALA A 475 40.04 35.25 6.51
N GLU A 476 38.92 35.95 6.31
CA GLU A 476 38.89 37.38 6.00
C GLU A 476 39.46 38.23 7.15
N GLY A 477 39.16 37.88 8.41
CA GLY A 477 39.71 38.51 9.60
C GLY A 477 41.22 38.29 9.77
N ALA A 478 41.73 37.10 9.45
CA ALA A 478 43.17 36.81 9.48
C ALA A 478 43.95 37.63 8.42
N VAL A 479 43.39 37.77 7.22
CA VAL A 479 43.96 38.62 6.15
C VAL A 479 43.98 40.10 6.59
N THR A 480 42.94 40.55 7.29
CA THR A 480 42.86 41.94 7.76
C THR A 480 43.81 42.20 8.94
N GLN A 481 43.98 41.26 9.87
CA GLN A 481 44.94 41.39 10.98
C GLN A 481 46.40 41.34 10.51
N GLN A 482 46.73 40.54 9.49
CA GLN A 482 48.03 40.61 8.81
C GLN A 482 48.25 41.98 8.14
N ALA A 483 47.21 42.59 7.57
CA ALA A 483 47.30 43.93 6.96
C ALA A 483 47.39 45.09 7.99
N VAL A 484 46.89 44.92 9.22
CA VAL A 484 46.93 45.99 10.27
C VAL A 484 48.13 45.84 11.22
N ALA A 485 48.85 44.70 11.21
CA ALA A 485 50.10 44.55 11.95
C ALA A 485 51.33 45.20 11.25
N GLU A 486 51.19 45.67 10.01
CA GLU A 486 52.24 46.36 9.23
C GLU A 486 52.09 47.91 9.14
N PRO A 487 51.77 48.66 10.21
CA PRO A 487 52.15 50.07 10.21
C PRO A 487 52.77 50.49 11.55
N ALA A 488 53.95 49.94 11.88
CA ALA A 488 54.80 50.52 12.93
C ALA A 488 56.28 50.18 12.76
N THR A 489 56.83 50.27 11.55
CA THR A 489 58.25 50.63 11.40
C THR A 489 58.48 51.33 10.07
N GLN A 490 59.05 52.54 10.18
CA GLN A 490 59.76 53.31 9.14
C GLN A 490 58.96 54.30 8.27
N ALA A 491 58.78 55.50 8.83
CA ALA A 491 58.95 56.74 8.08
C ALA A 491 60.36 57.28 8.36
N GLN A 492 61.27 57.14 7.38
CA GLN A 492 62.33 58.08 6.97
C GLN A 492 63.43 57.34 6.20
N GLU A 493 63.28 57.23 4.89
CA GLU A 493 64.23 57.78 3.90
C GLU A 493 63.73 57.42 2.50
N SER A 494 63.31 58.44 1.76
CA SER A 494 62.89 58.31 0.36
C SER A 494 63.96 58.91 -0.54
N VAL A 495 64.70 58.08 -1.29
CA VAL A 495 65.13 58.45 -2.64
C VAL A 495 65.27 57.17 -3.49
N ALA A 496 64.67 57.22 -4.68
CA ALA A 496 64.92 56.40 -5.87
C ALA A 496 64.30 54.99 -5.98
N GLN A 497 63.39 54.90 -6.96
CA GLN A 497 63.30 53.90 -8.04
C GLN A 497 63.05 52.41 -7.70
N THR A 498 62.13 51.86 -8.50
CA THR A 498 61.80 50.45 -8.76
C THR A 498 62.92 49.46 -8.46
N ASP A 499 62.71 48.51 -7.54
CA ASP A 499 63.31 47.17 -7.59
C ASP A 499 62.75 46.24 -6.49
N SER A 500 62.74 44.94 -6.79
CA SER A 500 62.33 43.80 -5.96
C SER A 500 63.05 43.68 -4.60
N PRO A 501 62.73 42.66 -3.80
CA PRO A 501 63.82 41.78 -3.41
C PRO A 501 63.47 40.30 -3.63
N SER A 502 63.71 39.83 -4.85
CA SER A 502 64.52 38.62 -5.02
C SER A 502 65.87 38.90 -4.36
N ASP A 503 66.33 38.07 -3.43
CA ASP A 503 67.65 38.20 -2.81
C ASP A 503 68.73 38.31 -3.93
N PRO A 504 69.42 39.46 -4.09
CA PRO A 504 70.30 39.69 -5.24
C PRO A 504 71.47 38.70 -5.32
N ASN A 505 71.78 38.00 -4.22
CA ASN A 505 72.90 37.06 -4.14
C ASN A 505 72.50 35.58 -4.18
N GLU A 506 71.21 35.27 -4.39
CA GLU A 506 70.78 33.89 -4.59
C GLU A 506 71.18 33.36 -5.99
N PRO A 507 71.95 32.27 -6.10
CA PRO A 507 72.28 31.71 -7.41
C PRO A 507 70.99 31.19 -8.09
N PRO A 508 70.74 31.52 -9.38
CA PRO A 508 69.58 31.03 -10.09
C PRO A 508 69.76 29.53 -10.33
N THR A 509 69.03 28.72 -9.58
CA THR A 509 69.15 27.24 -9.61
C THR A 509 67.92 26.58 -10.23
N LEU A 510 66.81 27.31 -10.42
CA LEU A 510 65.57 26.77 -10.94
C LEU A 510 65.56 26.80 -12.47
N SER A 511 65.59 25.65 -13.13
CA SER A 511 65.53 25.61 -14.60
C SER A 511 64.11 25.81 -15.12
N LEU A 512 63.97 26.34 -16.35
CA LEU A 512 62.67 26.44 -17.03
C LEU A 512 61.93 25.10 -17.14
N GLY A 513 62.68 23.99 -17.24
CA GLY A 513 62.13 22.64 -17.28
C GLY A 513 61.53 22.20 -15.93
N ASP A 514 62.21 22.52 -14.83
CA ASP A 514 61.72 22.27 -13.48
C ASP A 514 60.51 23.15 -13.15
N LEU A 515 60.55 24.42 -13.56
CA LEU A 515 59.46 25.37 -13.41
C LEU A 515 58.19 24.87 -14.14
N SER A 516 58.33 24.43 -15.40
CA SER A 516 57.22 23.85 -16.16
C SER A 516 56.70 22.55 -15.54
N SER A 517 57.60 21.70 -15.04
CA SER A 517 57.22 20.44 -14.38
C SER A 517 56.44 20.69 -13.08
N ARG A 518 56.86 21.68 -12.28
CA ARG A 518 56.17 22.07 -11.03
C ARG A 518 54.82 22.73 -11.28
N LEU A 519 54.69 23.53 -12.33
CA LEU A 519 53.39 24.12 -12.71
C LEU A 519 52.42 23.07 -13.29
N GLY A 520 52.94 21.93 -13.74
CA GLY A 520 52.15 20.90 -14.42
C GLY A 520 51.81 21.23 -15.88
N PHE A 521 52.40 22.29 -16.46
CA PHE A 521 52.25 22.65 -17.88
C PHE A 521 53.48 23.38 -18.41
N ALA A 522 53.69 23.30 -19.73
CA ALA A 522 54.85 23.90 -20.38
C ALA A 522 54.75 25.43 -20.41
N VAL A 523 55.78 26.10 -19.90
CA VAL A 523 55.92 27.56 -19.94
C VAL A 523 57.18 27.95 -20.72
N ARG A 524 57.09 29.01 -21.53
CA ARG A 524 58.22 29.52 -22.31
C ARG A 524 58.86 30.73 -21.64
N ALA A 525 60.18 30.90 -21.84
CA ALA A 525 60.93 31.99 -21.24
C ALA A 525 60.50 33.39 -21.72
N ASP A 526 60.12 33.51 -23.00
CA ASP A 526 59.61 34.76 -23.58
C ASP A 526 58.28 35.21 -22.93
N PHE A 527 57.44 34.25 -22.54
CA PHE A 527 56.23 34.53 -21.78
C PHE A 527 56.53 35.00 -20.36
N LEU A 528 57.44 34.35 -19.64
CA LEU A 528 57.85 34.78 -18.29
C LEU A 528 58.50 36.17 -18.30
N GLU A 529 59.30 36.47 -19.33
CA GLU A 529 59.87 37.79 -19.55
C GLU A 529 58.79 38.85 -19.76
N SER A 530 57.72 38.54 -20.51
CA SER A 530 56.57 39.43 -20.68
C SER A 530 55.81 39.71 -19.38
N LEU A 531 55.93 38.83 -18.39
CA LEU A 531 55.38 39.00 -17.05
C LEU A 531 56.34 39.70 -16.07
N GLY A 532 57.55 40.06 -16.54
CA GLY A 532 58.55 40.78 -15.76
C GLY A 532 59.67 39.91 -15.17
N PHE A 533 59.75 38.61 -15.52
CA PHE A 533 60.77 37.69 -15.00
C PHE A 533 61.80 37.36 -16.06
N ALA A 534 62.97 37.99 -15.97
CA ALA A 534 64.08 37.74 -16.90
C ALA A 534 64.91 36.52 -16.45
N ALA A 535 65.13 35.58 -17.36
CA ALA A 535 65.95 34.40 -17.09
C ALA A 535 67.45 34.75 -17.08
N THR A 536 68.21 34.16 -16.16
CA THR A 536 69.67 34.14 -16.23
C THR A 536 70.09 32.99 -17.14
N LYS A 537 70.81 33.31 -18.23
CA LYS A 537 71.25 32.31 -19.21
C LYS A 537 72.60 31.71 -18.81
N GLU A 538 72.60 30.45 -18.42
CA GLU A 538 73.82 29.68 -18.19
C GLU A 538 73.92 28.55 -19.23
N LYS A 539 74.86 28.70 -20.18
CA LYS A 539 75.02 27.83 -21.37
C LYS A 539 73.73 27.72 -22.20
N ARG A 540 73.11 26.52 -22.25
CA ARG A 540 71.86 26.21 -22.97
C ARG A 540 70.63 26.26 -22.07
N SER A 541 70.79 26.49 -20.77
CA SER A 541 69.70 26.51 -19.79
C SER A 541 69.31 27.93 -19.43
N MET A 542 67.99 28.14 -19.29
CA MET A 542 67.41 29.38 -18.75
C MET A 542 67.06 29.13 -17.30
N LEU A 543 67.71 29.86 -16.39
CA LEU A 543 67.59 29.67 -14.94
C LEU A 543 66.91 30.88 -14.30
N TYR A 544 66.07 30.62 -13.33
CA TYR A 544 65.36 31.59 -12.50
C TYR A 544 65.77 31.38 -11.05
N ARG A 545 65.49 32.36 -10.19
CA ARG A 545 65.73 32.22 -8.75
C ARG A 545 64.59 31.42 -8.13
N GLU A 546 64.90 30.60 -7.13
CA GLU A 546 63.87 29.83 -6.43
C GLU A 546 62.90 30.78 -5.71
N SER A 547 63.40 31.92 -5.22
CA SER A 547 62.61 33.01 -4.65
C SER A 547 61.61 33.65 -5.61
N ASP A 548 61.83 33.58 -6.93
CA ASP A 548 60.89 34.12 -7.92
C ASP A 548 59.67 33.20 -8.13
N TRP A 549 59.72 31.94 -7.67
CA TRP A 549 58.68 30.95 -7.94
C TRP A 549 57.26 31.38 -7.53
N PRO A 550 57.02 31.87 -6.30
CA PRO A 550 55.68 32.33 -5.90
C PRO A 550 55.21 33.53 -6.73
N LEU A 551 56.12 34.47 -7.02
CA LEU A 551 55.83 35.67 -7.81
C LEU A 551 55.48 35.34 -9.25
N ILE A 552 56.17 34.35 -9.84
CA ILE A 552 55.88 33.83 -11.17
C ILE A 552 54.48 33.19 -11.18
N CYS A 553 54.12 32.40 -10.15
CA CYS A 553 52.80 31.79 -10.07
C CYS A 553 51.69 32.85 -9.98
N ASP A 554 51.86 33.85 -9.13
CA ASP A 554 50.90 34.94 -8.95
C ASP A 554 50.73 35.77 -10.23
N ALA A 555 51.83 36.07 -10.93
CA ALA A 555 51.80 36.78 -12.20
C ALA A 555 51.07 35.99 -13.29
N ILE A 556 51.25 34.66 -13.35
CA ILE A 556 50.52 33.80 -14.29
C ILE A 556 49.02 33.78 -13.97
N VAL A 557 48.63 33.65 -12.70
CA VAL A 557 47.21 33.69 -12.28
C VAL A 557 46.59 35.04 -12.64
N ALA A 558 47.29 36.14 -12.39
CA ALA A 558 46.84 37.49 -12.75
C ALA A 558 46.67 37.65 -14.26
N HIS A 559 47.62 37.13 -15.06
CA HIS A 559 47.54 37.13 -16.51
C HIS A 559 46.31 36.34 -17.01
N VAL A 560 46.08 35.12 -16.52
CA VAL A 560 44.94 34.28 -16.92
C VAL A 560 43.61 34.94 -16.56
N ARG A 561 43.49 35.53 -15.36
CA ARG A 561 42.29 36.30 -14.97
C ARG A 561 42.03 37.46 -15.94
N LYS A 562 43.06 38.23 -16.28
CA LYS A 562 42.97 39.34 -17.23
C LYS A 562 42.51 38.87 -18.62
N VAL A 563 43.05 37.76 -19.13
CA VAL A 563 42.66 37.19 -20.42
C VAL A 563 41.20 36.72 -20.42
N ARG A 564 40.75 36.04 -19.36
CA ARG A 564 39.34 35.62 -19.20
C ARG A 564 38.40 36.83 -19.25
N ASP A 565 38.72 37.88 -18.52
CA ASP A 565 37.88 39.07 -18.43
C ASP A 565 37.85 39.84 -19.77
N GLN A 566 38.95 39.84 -20.52
CA GLN A 566 39.00 40.39 -21.88
C GLN A 566 38.19 39.56 -22.89
N ALA A 567 38.19 38.23 -22.78
CA ALA A 567 37.39 37.36 -23.63
C ALA A 567 35.89 37.54 -23.38
N ALA A 568 35.47 37.65 -22.10
CA ALA A 568 34.09 37.91 -21.72
C ALA A 568 33.58 39.26 -22.28
N ARG A 569 34.43 40.30 -22.30
CA ARG A 569 34.10 41.63 -22.87
C ARG A 569 34.03 41.68 -24.40
N LYS A 570 34.64 40.71 -25.09
CA LYS A 570 34.58 40.59 -26.56
C LYS A 570 33.41 39.73 -27.05
N ALA A 571 32.84 38.91 -26.17
CA ALA A 571 31.71 38.02 -26.46
C ALA A 571 30.34 38.65 -26.12
N ALA A 572 30.35 39.72 -25.31
CA ALA A 572 29.25 40.67 -25.14
C ALA A 572 29.38 41.79 -26.18
#